data_AF-A0A8J4STS2-F1
#
_entry.id   AF-A0A8J4STS2-F1
#
_cell.length_a   1.000
_cell.length_b   1.000
_cell.length_c   1.000
_cell.angle_alpha   90.00
_cell.angle_beta   90.00
_cell.angle_gamma   90.00
#
_symmetry.space_group_name_H-M   'P 1'
#
loop_
_entity.id
_entity.type
_entity.pdbx_description
1 polymer ?
#
loop_
_entity_poly.entity_id
_entity_poly.type
_entity_poly.pdbx_seq_one_letter_code
_entity_poly.pdbx_strand_id
1 'polypeptide(L)'
;MHACPPDAADSGDGICSICPPGIFTYCDAHAVCEQEGLKRGSRYFMVGRHSMQIFAIWLFYTVAHSGVHSLLNARNSSSTGWQTNDLGYQFYSLGELDVPWGQNQPSSHYEQIAAFTLTGVRDEAQDAQLRTVVCELSTVPVPDVSVPSQFRMNWPMILESNFMTGQLAVGCFQKLTLPSMLTCALK
;
A
#
# COMPACT_ATOMS: atom_id res chain seq x y z
N MET A 1 4.25 22.89 11.58
CA MET A 1 3.02 22.46 10.89
C MET A 1 3.17 22.87 9.44
N HIS A 2 3.34 21.92 8.53
CA HIS A 2 3.28 22.17 7.09
C HIS A 2 1.82 22.06 6.68
N ALA A 3 1.29 23.08 6.00
CA ALA A 3 -0.04 23.02 5.41
C ALA A 3 -0.03 22.05 4.24
N CYS A 4 -1.14 21.31 4.05
CA CYS A 4 -1.29 20.46 2.88
C CYS A 4 -1.26 21.26 1.58
N PRO A 5 -0.79 20.67 0.47
CA PRO A 5 -0.93 21.27 -0.86
C PRO A 5 -2.38 21.69 -1.15
N PRO A 6 -2.62 22.76 -1.93
CA PRO A 6 -3.96 23.34 -2.11
C PRO A 6 -5.03 22.38 -2.64
N ASP A 7 -4.60 21.31 -3.32
CA ASP A 7 -5.46 20.30 -3.93
C ASP A 7 -5.51 18.98 -3.14
N ALA A 8 -4.89 18.95 -1.96
CA ALA A 8 -4.94 17.83 -1.02
C ALA A 8 -5.82 18.15 0.18
N ALA A 9 -6.55 17.16 0.68
CA ALA A 9 -7.25 17.28 1.95
C ALA A 9 -6.28 17.07 3.11
N ASP A 10 -6.40 17.93 4.11
CA ASP A 10 -5.73 17.77 5.40
C ASP A 10 -6.55 16.81 6.26
N SER A 11 -5.91 15.68 6.62
CA SER A 11 -6.50 14.63 7.45
C SER A 11 -6.16 14.76 8.93
N GLY A 12 -5.55 15.88 9.32
CA GLY A 12 -4.99 16.09 10.65
C GLY A 12 -3.54 15.61 10.75
N ASP A 13 -2.83 16.09 11.78
CA ASP A 13 -1.46 15.66 12.10
C ASP A 13 -0.42 15.82 10.97
N GLY A 14 -0.69 16.69 9.99
CA GLY A 14 0.16 16.90 8.82
C GLY A 14 0.04 15.81 7.75
N ILE A 15 -1.02 15.00 7.82
CA ILE A 15 -1.31 13.94 6.86
C ILE A 15 -2.14 14.54 5.73
N CYS A 16 -1.59 14.51 4.52
CA CYS A 16 -2.25 15.04 3.33
C CYS A 16 -2.63 13.91 2.39
N SER A 17 -3.82 13.98 1.82
CA SER A 17 -4.31 12.96 0.90
C SER A 17 -5.08 13.54 -0.28
N ILE A 18 -5.13 12.79 -1.37
CA ILE A 18 -5.94 13.08 -2.56
C ILE A 18 -6.73 11.83 -2.96
N CYS A 19 -7.91 12.02 -3.52
CA CYS A 19 -8.71 10.93 -4.11
C CYS A 19 -8.83 11.16 -5.63
N PRO A 20 -7.93 10.60 -6.44
CA PRO A 20 -7.99 10.75 -7.89
C PRO A 20 -9.31 10.19 -8.44
N PRO A 21 -9.95 10.85 -9.43
CA PRO A 21 -11.19 10.36 -10.00
C PRO A 21 -10.98 9.06 -10.77
N GLY A 22 -11.82 8.07 -10.54
CA GLY A 22 -11.83 6.80 -11.27
C GLY A 22 -11.87 5.57 -10.36
N ILE A 23 -11.89 4.41 -10.99
CA ILE A 23 -11.77 3.10 -10.34
C ILE A 23 -10.67 2.32 -11.05
N PHE A 24 -9.83 1.65 -10.27
CA PHE A 24 -8.59 1.08 -10.74
C PHE A 24 -8.42 -0.34 -10.19
N THR A 25 -7.66 -1.18 -10.89
CA THR A 25 -7.18 -2.43 -10.30
C THR A 25 -6.18 -2.10 -9.18
N TYR A 26 -5.88 -3.07 -8.30
CA TYR A 26 -4.92 -2.85 -7.21
C TYR A 26 -3.57 -2.32 -7.70
N CYS A 27 -3.04 -2.87 -8.80
CA CYS A 27 -1.76 -2.45 -9.36
C CYS A 27 -1.82 -1.10 -10.07
N ASP A 28 -2.89 -0.84 -10.83
CA ASP A 28 -3.07 0.47 -11.48
C ASP A 28 -3.26 1.58 -10.45
N ALA A 29 -3.91 1.28 -9.33
CA ALA A 29 -4.09 2.23 -8.23
C ALA A 29 -2.73 2.69 -7.63
N HIS A 30 -1.74 1.79 -7.52
CA HIS A 30 -0.37 2.18 -7.15
C HIS A 30 0.25 3.13 -8.18
N ALA A 31 0.13 2.80 -9.46
CA ALA A 31 0.67 3.61 -10.55
C ALA A 31 -0.01 5.00 -10.62
N VAL A 32 -1.31 5.07 -10.36
CA VAL A 32 -2.05 6.35 -10.31
C VAL A 32 -1.51 7.23 -9.19
N CYS A 33 -1.34 6.70 -7.98
CA CYS A 33 -0.77 7.49 -6.88
C CYS A 33 0.64 8.00 -7.19
N GLU A 34 1.49 7.16 -7.79
CA GLU A 34 2.82 7.58 -8.23
C GLU A 34 2.73 8.72 -9.26
N GLN A 35 1.90 8.57 -10.29
CA GLN A 35 1.72 9.57 -11.35
C GLN A 35 1.19 10.90 -10.79
N GLU A 36 0.24 10.86 -9.87
CA GLU A 36 -0.29 12.06 -9.21
C GLU A 36 0.79 12.76 -8.38
N GLY A 37 1.71 12.01 -7.78
CA GLY A 37 2.89 12.59 -7.14
C GLY A 37 3.83 13.26 -8.13
N LEU A 38 4.20 12.56 -9.21
CA LEU A 38 5.09 13.11 -10.24
C LEU A 38 4.55 14.42 -10.83
N LYS A 39 3.23 14.50 -11.09
CA LYS A 39 2.57 15.74 -11.58
C LYS A 39 2.74 16.93 -10.63
N ARG A 40 2.87 16.67 -9.32
CA ARG A 40 2.97 17.68 -8.26
C ARG A 40 4.39 17.91 -7.77
N GLY A 41 5.38 17.24 -8.36
CA GLY A 41 6.75 17.25 -7.85
C GLY A 41 6.84 16.73 -6.41
N SER A 42 5.92 15.85 -6.02
CA SER A 42 5.79 15.29 -4.67
C SER A 42 5.72 13.77 -4.76
N ARG A 43 5.84 13.07 -3.63
CA ARG A 43 5.68 11.62 -3.62
C ARG A 43 4.33 11.27 -3.00
N TYR A 44 3.48 10.62 -3.78
CA TYR A 44 2.24 10.05 -3.28
C TYR A 44 2.30 8.52 -3.37
N PHE A 45 1.64 7.85 -2.43
CA PHE A 45 1.53 6.40 -2.38
C PHE A 45 0.11 6.03 -1.92
N MET A 46 -0.30 4.79 -2.17
CA MET A 46 -1.62 4.35 -1.74
C MET A 46 -1.72 4.33 -0.21
N VAL A 47 -2.79 4.89 0.34
CA VAL A 47 -2.95 5.05 1.81
C VAL A 47 -2.80 3.73 2.55
N GLY A 48 -1.96 3.73 3.59
CA GLY A 48 -1.69 2.57 4.43
C GLY A 48 -2.13 2.78 5.88
N ARG A 49 -1.17 3.12 6.74
CA ARG A 49 -1.35 3.26 8.19
C ARG A 49 -2.34 4.37 8.61
N HIS A 50 -2.41 5.47 7.86
CA HIS A 50 -3.30 6.59 8.18
C HIS A 50 -4.70 6.41 7.59
N SER A 51 -4.99 5.19 7.16
CA SER A 51 -6.24 4.85 6.52
C SER A 51 -7.47 5.18 7.33
N MET A 52 -7.48 5.01 8.65
CA MET A 52 -8.64 5.40 9.46
C MET A 52 -8.95 6.89 9.40
N GLN A 53 -7.91 7.72 9.51
CA GLN A 53 -8.04 9.19 9.46
C GLN A 53 -8.48 9.64 8.06
N ILE A 54 -7.89 9.04 7.02
CA ILE A 54 -8.14 9.38 5.62
C ILE A 54 -9.50 8.83 5.13
N PHE A 55 -9.91 7.64 5.58
CA PHE A 55 -11.18 7.02 5.21
C PHE A 55 -12.37 7.88 5.65
N ALA A 56 -12.28 8.48 6.84
CA ALA A 56 -13.31 9.37 7.38
C ALA A 56 -13.54 10.64 6.54
N ILE A 57 -12.63 10.99 5.64
CA ILE A 57 -12.71 12.21 4.81
C ILE A 57 -13.20 11.90 3.40
N TRP A 58 -12.72 10.80 2.81
CA TRP A 58 -12.90 10.55 1.38
C TRP A 58 -13.98 9.53 1.04
N LEU A 59 -14.31 8.61 1.95
CA LEU A 59 -14.91 7.32 1.56
C LEU A 59 -16.25 7.06 2.25
N PHE A 60 -17.17 8.01 2.15
CA PHE A 60 -18.50 7.87 2.75
C PHE A 60 -19.39 6.80 2.11
N TYR A 61 -19.06 6.26 0.91
CA TYR A 61 -19.95 5.32 0.20
C TYR A 61 -19.26 4.28 -0.72
N THR A 62 -17.93 4.15 -0.73
CA THR A 62 -17.24 3.25 -1.69
C THR A 62 -16.18 2.38 -1.04
N VAL A 63 -15.92 1.22 -1.67
CA VAL A 63 -14.79 0.36 -1.32
C VAL A 63 -13.53 0.92 -1.99
N ALA A 64 -12.44 1.05 -1.22
CA ALA A 64 -11.18 1.54 -1.74
C ALA A 64 -10.04 0.53 -1.58
N HIS A 65 -9.10 0.57 -2.52
CA HIS A 65 -7.83 -0.11 -2.35
C HIS A 65 -7.03 0.53 -1.21
N SER A 66 -6.32 -0.30 -0.46
CA SER A 66 -5.36 0.14 0.55
C SER A 66 -3.94 -0.25 0.18
N GLY A 67 -2.97 0.52 0.66
CA GLY A 67 -1.58 0.12 0.65
C GLY A 67 -1.25 -0.96 1.69
N VAL A 68 -2.23 -1.52 2.41
CA VAL A 68 -2.04 -2.55 3.43
C VAL A 68 -2.15 -3.94 2.80
N HIS A 69 -1.19 -4.83 3.09
CA HIS A 69 -1.17 -6.16 2.49
C HIS A 69 -0.41 -7.21 3.30
N SER A 70 -0.61 -8.48 2.96
CA SER A 70 0.13 -9.66 3.43
C SER A 70 0.83 -10.42 2.29
N LEU A 71 1.03 -9.76 1.14
CA LEU A 71 1.80 -10.30 0.03
C LEU A 71 3.18 -10.81 0.50
N LEU A 72 3.64 -11.93 -0.07
CA LEU A 72 4.88 -12.66 0.27
C LEU A 72 4.92 -13.32 1.65
N ASN A 73 3.97 -13.03 2.55
CA ASN A 73 3.89 -13.72 3.84
C ASN A 73 2.45 -13.78 4.36
N ALA A 74 1.81 -14.93 4.14
CA ALA A 74 0.45 -15.18 4.57
C ALA A 74 0.30 -15.02 6.09
N ARG A 75 -0.83 -14.44 6.52
CA ARG A 75 -1.08 -14.13 7.93
C ARG A 75 -1.95 -15.14 8.65
N ASN A 76 -2.46 -16.18 7.97
CA ASN A 76 -3.24 -17.23 8.61
C ASN A 76 -4.39 -16.69 9.48
N SER A 77 -5.16 -15.73 8.94
CA SER A 77 -6.24 -15.01 9.64
C SER A 77 -5.79 -14.13 10.82
N SER A 78 -4.49 -13.87 10.98
CA SER A 78 -3.98 -12.97 12.01
C SER A 78 -4.20 -11.50 11.62
N SER A 79 -4.74 -10.72 12.56
CA SER A 79 -4.89 -9.26 12.46
C SER A 79 -3.58 -8.49 12.58
N THR A 80 -2.49 -9.18 12.94
CA THR A 80 -1.15 -8.61 13.14
C THR A 80 -0.20 -9.05 12.03
N GLY A 81 0.87 -8.27 11.84
CA GLY A 81 1.92 -8.64 10.89
C GLY A 81 1.72 -8.07 9.48
N TRP A 82 0.61 -7.39 9.22
CA TRP A 82 0.33 -6.78 7.92
C TRP A 82 1.35 -5.69 7.59
N GLN A 83 1.64 -5.52 6.31
CA GLN A 83 2.63 -4.57 5.81
C GLN A 83 1.92 -3.37 5.18
N THR A 84 2.63 -2.26 5.08
CA THR A 84 2.16 -1.04 4.42
C THR A 84 3.17 -0.60 3.36
N ASN A 85 2.68 -0.01 2.27
CA ASN A 85 3.52 0.60 1.23
C ASN A 85 4.12 1.96 1.63
N ASP A 86 3.94 2.38 2.89
CA ASP A 86 4.59 3.56 3.45
C ASP A 86 6.10 3.31 3.62
N LEU A 87 6.91 4.02 2.83
CA LEU A 87 8.36 3.93 2.89
C LEU A 87 8.96 4.28 4.24
N GLY A 88 8.32 5.17 5.00
CA GLY A 88 8.82 5.54 6.33
C GLY A 88 8.72 4.40 7.33
N TYR A 89 7.91 3.39 6.97
CA TYR A 89 7.50 2.28 7.81
C TYR A 89 7.75 0.92 7.15
N GLN A 90 8.62 0.86 6.14
CA GLN A 90 9.02 -0.38 5.44
C GLN A 90 9.57 -1.49 6.36
N PHE A 91 9.95 -1.14 7.60
CA PHE A 91 10.47 -2.07 8.61
C PHE A 91 9.48 -2.36 9.76
N TYR A 92 8.24 -1.87 9.66
CA TYR A 92 7.22 -2.03 10.67
C TYR A 92 6.08 -2.89 10.15
N SER A 93 5.77 -3.96 10.88
CA SER A 93 4.52 -4.68 10.68
C SER A 93 3.43 -4.04 11.53
N LEU A 94 2.27 -3.82 10.94
CA LEU A 94 1.10 -3.30 11.61
C LEU A 94 0.65 -4.27 12.71
N GLY A 95 0.44 -3.71 13.90
CA GLY A 95 -0.19 -4.37 15.04
C GLY A 95 -1.70 -4.45 14.89
N GLU A 96 -2.34 -5.09 15.87
CA GLU A 96 -3.77 -5.39 15.84
C GLU A 96 -4.65 -4.13 15.82
N LEU A 97 -4.19 -3.05 16.47
CA LEU A 97 -4.92 -1.79 16.57
C LEU A 97 -4.60 -0.81 15.43
N ASP A 98 -3.61 -1.12 14.60
CA ASP A 98 -3.20 -0.23 13.50
C ASP A 98 -4.14 -0.33 12.30
N VAL A 99 -4.88 -1.45 12.18
CA VAL A 99 -5.84 -1.68 11.12
C VAL A 99 -7.22 -1.93 11.73
N PRO A 100 -8.23 -1.13 11.36
CA PRO A 100 -9.60 -1.24 11.88
C PRO A 100 -10.35 -2.40 11.21
N TRP A 101 -9.91 -3.63 11.47
CA TRP A 101 -10.50 -4.82 10.87
C TRP A 101 -12.02 -4.86 11.11
N GLY A 102 -12.75 -5.18 10.05
CA GLY A 102 -14.18 -5.46 10.13
C GLY A 102 -14.44 -6.69 10.98
N GLN A 103 -15.71 -6.89 11.36
CA GLN A 103 -16.09 -8.06 12.15
C GLN A 103 -15.69 -9.36 11.44
N ASN A 104 -15.01 -10.26 12.16
CA ASN A 104 -14.48 -11.53 11.64
C ASN A 104 -13.43 -11.37 10.53
N GLN A 105 -12.62 -10.32 10.57
CA GLN A 105 -11.51 -10.08 9.64
C GLN A 105 -10.19 -9.92 10.42
N PRO A 106 -9.04 -10.22 9.79
CA PRO A 106 -8.90 -10.91 8.51
C PRO A 106 -9.31 -12.39 8.64
N SER A 107 -9.77 -12.97 7.53
CA SER A 107 -10.38 -14.31 7.51
C SER A 107 -9.60 -15.32 6.67
N SER A 108 -8.80 -14.86 5.71
CA SER A 108 -8.02 -15.67 4.80
C SER A 108 -6.79 -16.27 5.47
N HIS A 109 -6.49 -17.51 5.06
CA HIS A 109 -5.23 -18.17 5.39
C HIS A 109 -4.11 -17.92 4.36
N TYR A 110 -4.42 -17.25 3.25
CA TYR A 110 -3.47 -16.96 2.16
C TYR A 110 -2.97 -15.52 2.20
N GLU A 111 -1.98 -15.21 1.38
CA GLU A 111 -1.56 -13.82 1.09
C GLU A 111 -2.73 -13.04 0.47
N GLN A 112 -2.98 -11.84 0.98
CA GLN A 112 -4.10 -10.99 0.57
C GLN A 112 -3.70 -9.50 0.55
N ILE A 113 -4.53 -8.70 -0.09
CA ILE A 113 -4.54 -7.24 0.09
C ILE A 113 -5.63 -6.86 1.10
N ALA A 114 -5.52 -5.68 1.69
CA ALA A 114 -6.59 -5.13 2.51
C ALA A 114 -7.40 -4.11 1.69
N ALA A 115 -8.71 -4.09 1.93
CA ALA A 115 -9.63 -3.14 1.31
C ALA A 115 -10.38 -2.37 2.38
N PHE A 116 -10.51 -1.06 2.19
CA PHE A 116 -11.33 -0.24 3.09
C PHE A 116 -12.78 -0.28 2.66
N THR A 117 -13.66 -0.58 3.61
CA THR A 117 -15.12 -0.59 3.43
C THR A 117 -15.79 0.22 4.53
N LEU A 118 -17.07 0.54 4.36
CA LEU A 118 -17.88 1.23 5.38
C LEU A 118 -17.94 0.49 6.72
N THR A 119 -17.78 -0.82 6.71
CA THR A 119 -17.87 -1.67 7.90
C THR A 119 -16.51 -2.04 8.49
N GLY A 120 -15.43 -1.37 8.04
CA GLY A 120 -14.05 -1.65 8.43
C GLY A 120 -13.24 -2.31 7.33
N VAL A 121 -12.02 -2.70 7.67
CA VAL A 121 -11.07 -3.32 6.72
C VAL A 121 -11.36 -4.78 6.53
N ARG A 122 -11.24 -5.23 5.29
CA ARG A 122 -11.39 -6.63 4.91
C ARG A 122 -10.16 -7.12 4.17
N ASP A 123 -9.82 -8.38 4.39
CA ASP A 123 -8.83 -9.03 3.56
C ASP A 123 -9.49 -9.58 2.29
N GLU A 124 -8.86 -9.30 1.16
CA GLU A 124 -9.42 -9.54 -0.16
C GLU A 124 -8.34 -10.10 -1.09
N ALA A 125 -8.76 -10.96 -2.02
CA ALA A 125 -7.92 -11.35 -3.13
C ALA A 125 -7.38 -10.11 -3.83
N GLN A 126 -6.15 -10.18 -4.34
CA GLN A 126 -5.60 -9.15 -5.24
C GLN A 126 -6.25 -9.22 -6.64
N ASP A 127 -7.49 -9.73 -6.72
CA ASP A 127 -8.21 -9.89 -7.96
C ASP A 127 -8.36 -8.54 -8.69
N ALA A 128 -8.69 -8.61 -9.98
CA ALA A 128 -8.80 -7.43 -10.84
C ALA A 128 -10.06 -6.60 -10.57
N GLN A 129 -10.49 -6.50 -9.31
CA GLN A 129 -11.59 -5.62 -8.92
C GLN A 129 -11.19 -4.16 -9.05
N LEU A 130 -12.08 -3.41 -9.70
CA LEU A 130 -11.94 -1.97 -9.86
C LEU A 130 -12.50 -1.26 -8.63
N ARG A 131 -11.66 -0.49 -7.94
CA ARG A 131 -12.04 0.24 -6.72
C ARG A 131 -11.44 1.64 -6.74
N THR A 132 -11.99 2.53 -5.94
CA THR A 132 -11.42 3.87 -5.75
C THR A 132 -10.05 3.76 -5.06
N VAL A 133 -9.20 4.77 -5.23
CA VAL A 133 -7.91 4.85 -4.54
C VAL A 133 -7.79 6.20 -3.85
N VAL A 134 -7.27 6.19 -2.63
CA VAL A 134 -6.85 7.40 -1.94
C VAL A 134 -5.34 7.34 -1.80
N CYS A 135 -4.69 8.42 -2.24
CA CYS A 135 -3.25 8.55 -2.25
C CYS A 135 -2.83 9.48 -1.11
N GLU A 136 -1.85 9.07 -0.34
CA GLU A 136 -1.26 9.80 0.77
C GLU A 136 0.05 10.46 0.34
N LEU A 137 0.27 11.70 0.77
CA LEU A 137 1.52 12.41 0.57
C LEU A 137 2.58 11.86 1.52
N SER A 138 3.72 11.46 0.96
CA SER A 138 4.85 11.00 1.76
C SER A 138 5.54 12.15 2.47
N THR A 139 5.71 12.01 3.79
CA THR A 139 6.54 12.89 4.60
C THR A 139 8.01 12.47 4.61
N VAL A 140 8.34 11.35 3.97
CA VAL A 140 9.69 10.78 3.93
C VAL A 140 10.45 11.46 2.78
N PRO A 141 11.61 12.06 3.06
CA PRO A 141 12.43 12.62 1.99
C PRO A 141 12.84 11.51 1.01
N VAL A 142 13.01 11.87 -0.26
CA VAL A 142 13.57 10.96 -1.26
C VAL A 142 14.89 10.42 -0.72
N PRO A 143 15.11 9.09 -0.70
CA PRO A 143 16.34 8.52 -0.15
C PRO A 143 17.54 9.18 -0.79
N ASP A 144 18.36 9.84 0.03
CA ASP A 144 19.65 10.33 -0.42
C ASP A 144 20.54 9.11 -0.66
N VAL A 145 20.97 8.92 -1.91
CA VAL A 145 21.81 7.79 -2.34
C VAL A 145 23.12 7.74 -1.56
N SER A 146 23.51 8.84 -0.91
CA SER A 146 24.71 8.94 -0.07
C SER A 146 24.54 8.45 1.37
N VAL A 147 23.31 8.19 1.83
CA VAL A 147 23.03 7.70 3.19
C VAL A 147 22.77 6.20 3.15
N PRO A 148 23.62 5.36 3.78
CA PRO A 148 23.40 3.93 3.83
C PRO A 148 22.08 3.61 4.56
N SER A 149 21.17 2.89 3.89
CA SER A 149 19.98 2.34 4.52
C SER A 149 20.38 1.41 5.67
N GLN A 150 19.91 1.70 6.88
CA GLN A 150 20.11 0.81 8.02
C GLN A 150 19.15 -0.38 7.92
N PHE A 151 19.70 -1.58 7.73
CA PHE A 151 18.94 -2.82 7.79
C PHE A 151 18.90 -3.35 9.23
N ARG A 152 17.70 -3.63 9.77
CA ARG A 152 17.56 -4.27 11.09
C ARG A 152 17.94 -5.75 11.00
N MET A 153 18.47 -6.34 12.09
CA MET A 153 18.87 -7.77 12.13
C MET A 153 17.74 -8.75 11.76
N ASN A 154 16.49 -8.34 11.94
CA ASN A 154 15.30 -9.17 11.64
C ASN A 154 14.80 -8.92 10.20
N TRP A 155 15.57 -8.18 9.40
CA TRP A 155 15.25 -7.75 8.06
C TRP A 155 16.40 -8.09 7.09
N PRO A 156 16.10 -8.60 5.88
CA PRO A 156 14.77 -8.93 5.39
C PRO A 156 14.14 -10.03 6.24
N MET A 157 12.83 -9.92 6.44
CA MET A 157 12.03 -11.02 6.97
C MET A 157 12.38 -12.26 6.17
N ILE A 158 12.70 -13.37 6.84
CA ILE A 158 12.99 -14.62 6.13
C ILE A 158 11.71 -15.02 5.42
N LEU A 159 11.70 -14.86 4.11
CA LEU A 159 10.61 -15.30 3.26
C LEU A 159 10.80 -16.80 3.00
N GLU A 160 9.75 -17.59 3.19
CA GLU A 160 9.75 -19.00 2.80
C GLU A 160 9.89 -19.14 1.27
N SER A 161 9.43 -18.13 0.52
CA SER A 161 9.52 -18.05 -0.93
C SER A 161 9.67 -16.59 -1.38
N ASN A 162 10.47 -16.36 -2.42
CA ASN A 162 10.56 -15.04 -3.09
C ASN A 162 9.35 -14.72 -3.96
N PHE A 163 8.43 -15.68 -4.11
CA PHE A 163 7.19 -15.56 -4.88
C PHE A 163 6.00 -15.85 -3.97
N MET A 164 4.87 -15.20 -4.25
CA MET A 164 3.60 -15.55 -3.62
C MET A 164 3.29 -17.02 -3.93
N THR A 165 2.89 -17.74 -2.88
CA THR A 165 2.60 -19.17 -2.96
C THR A 165 1.10 -19.43 -3.08
N GLY A 166 0.26 -18.49 -2.61
CA GLY A 166 -1.18 -18.52 -2.75
C GLY A 166 -1.68 -18.13 -4.16
N GLN A 167 -2.86 -18.65 -4.52
CA GLN A 167 -3.54 -18.35 -5.79
C GLN A 167 -4.29 -17.02 -5.79
N LEU A 168 -4.39 -16.36 -4.64
CA LEU A 168 -5.17 -15.13 -4.43
C LEU A 168 -4.31 -13.85 -4.51
N ALA A 169 -3.01 -14.01 -4.66
CA ALA A 169 -2.03 -12.93 -4.74
C ALA A 169 -1.15 -13.12 -5.98
N VAL A 170 -1.19 -12.16 -6.89
CA VAL A 170 -0.48 -12.24 -8.20
C VAL A 170 0.70 -11.28 -8.30
N GLY A 171 0.78 -10.29 -7.40
CA GLY A 171 1.75 -9.20 -7.43
C GLY A 171 1.48 -8.22 -8.57
N CYS A 172 2.29 -7.17 -8.63
CA CYS A 172 2.23 -6.13 -9.67
C CYS A 172 3.46 -6.20 -10.58
N PHE A 173 3.70 -7.38 -11.15
CA PHE A 173 4.86 -7.61 -11.99
C PHE A 173 4.71 -6.96 -13.38
N GLN A 174 5.70 -6.19 -13.79
CA GLN A 174 5.84 -5.77 -15.17
C GLN A 174 6.55 -6.85 -15.98
N LYS A 175 5.95 -7.26 -17.09
CA LYS A 175 6.57 -8.20 -18.04
C LYS A 175 7.17 -7.42 -19.20
N LEU A 176 8.47 -7.56 -19.39
CA LEU A 176 9.19 -6.93 -20.50
C LEU A 176 9.73 -8.01 -21.42
N THR A 177 9.55 -7.83 -22.73
CA THR A 177 10.23 -8.65 -23.74
C THR A 177 11.50 -7.95 -24.15
N LEU A 178 12.65 -8.54 -23.82
CA LEU A 178 13.96 -7.97 -24.10
C LEU A 178 14.80 -8.95 -24.94
N PRO A 179 15.73 -8.45 -25.78
CA PRO A 179 16.52 -9.29 -26.67
C PRO A 179 17.45 -10.27 -25.93
N SER A 180 17.81 -9.98 -24.69
CA SER A 180 18.70 -10.82 -23.89
C SER A 180 18.49 -10.65 -22.38
N MET A 181 18.95 -11.63 -21.60
CA MET A 181 18.98 -11.55 -20.13
C MET A 181 19.87 -10.42 -19.63
N LEU A 182 20.97 -10.11 -20.33
CA LEU A 182 21.86 -9.01 -19.97
C LEU A 182 21.12 -7.67 -20.04
N THR A 183 20.31 -7.48 -21.08
CA THR A 183 19.47 -6.28 -21.23
C THR A 183 18.40 -6.21 -20.15
N CYS A 184 17.90 -7.36 -19.68
CA CYS A 184 16.96 -7.43 -18.56
C CYS A 184 17.59 -7.05 -17.22
N ALA A 185 18.83 -7.49 -16.95
CA ALA A 185 19.53 -7.18 -15.71
C ALA A 185 19.92 -5.69 -15.57
N LEU A 186 19.89 -4.93 -16.67
CA LEU A 186 20.18 -3.50 -16.72
C LEU A 186 18.93 -2.61 -16.65
N LYS A 187 17.75 -3.21 -16.51
CA LYS A 187 16.47 -2.51 -16.31
C LYS A 187 16.11 -2.50 -14.84
#